data_AF-A0A502HYN6-F1
#
_entry.id   AF-A0A502HYN6-F1
#
_cell.length_a   1.000
_cell.length_b   1.000
_cell.length_c   1.000
_cell.angle_alpha   90.00
_cell.angle_beta   90.00
_cell.angle_gamma   90.00
#
_symmetry.space_group_name_H-M   'P 1'
#
loop_
_entity.id
_entity.type
_entity.pdbx_description
1 polymer ?
#
loop_
_entity_poly.entity_id
_entity_poly.type
_entity_poly.pdbx_seq_one_letter_code
_entity_poly.pdbx_strand_id
1 'polypeptide(L)'
;MSEPRLTHLALYLQRLGFDAPPAPTLETLRQLQLRHTGAFAFENLTTLSGESVLIDLPSIEQKVLFDGRGGYCYELNNLFLALLQELGFDARGITGRVVMGQPEGAWTARTHRLSLVTLDGVHYITDVGFGGMVPTAPLILDTDAEQLTPHEPYRIERHEDGYTLRANVGGEWRPMYIFDLQRQEDIDYTVGNWYVSTHPESSFTRQLMVARTGDGWRRTLNNGSFAIHRLGHESERRQVANVGELVGVLQNEFGIRVPENEGLRTVLERLIRPS
;
A
#
# COMPACT_ATOMS: atom_id res chain seq x y z
N MET A 1 -17.73 -2.70 23.43
CA MET A 1 -17.43 -1.65 22.45
C MET A 1 -17.76 -2.25 21.10
N SER A 2 -18.59 -1.62 20.28
CA SER A 2 -18.90 -2.13 18.94
C SER A 2 -17.61 -2.20 18.13
N GLU A 3 -17.37 -3.31 17.44
CA GLU A 3 -16.28 -3.41 16.47
C GLU A 3 -16.33 -2.21 15.51
N PRO A 4 -15.20 -1.55 15.22
CA PRO A 4 -15.19 -0.44 14.29
C PRO A 4 -15.63 -0.95 12.91
N ARG A 5 -16.69 -0.34 12.38
CA ARG A 5 -17.28 -0.63 11.06
C ARG A 5 -17.11 0.55 10.13
N LEU A 6 -17.14 0.28 8.82
CA LEU A 6 -17.16 1.35 7.82
C LEU A 6 -18.46 2.16 7.96
N THR A 7 -18.33 3.48 7.99
CA THR A 7 -19.51 4.38 8.02
C THR A 7 -19.94 4.83 6.62
N HIS A 8 -19.06 4.68 5.62
CA HIS A 8 -19.26 5.13 4.24
C HIS A 8 -19.06 4.02 3.21
N LEU A 9 -19.53 2.79 3.52
CA LEU A 9 -19.40 1.61 2.64
C LEU A 9 -19.86 1.87 1.19
N ALA A 10 -21.02 2.51 1.01
CA ALA A 10 -21.56 2.79 -0.33
C ALA A 10 -20.65 3.72 -1.15
N LEU A 11 -20.10 4.77 -0.53
CA LEU A 11 -19.16 5.68 -1.19
C LEU A 11 -17.85 4.95 -1.54
N TYR A 12 -17.34 4.12 -0.62
CA TYR A 12 -16.12 3.36 -0.87
C TYR A 12 -16.28 2.38 -2.05
N LEU A 13 -17.38 1.64 -2.09
CA LEU A 13 -17.74 0.78 -3.22
C LEU A 13 -17.88 1.57 -4.53
N GLN A 14 -18.54 2.74 -4.49
CA GLN A 14 -18.69 3.60 -5.66
C GLN A 14 -17.33 4.08 -6.19
N ARG A 15 -16.38 4.44 -5.31
CA ARG A 15 -14.99 4.79 -5.70
C ARG A 15 -14.26 3.62 -6.35
N LEU A 16 -14.63 2.38 -6.01
CA LEU A 16 -14.13 1.15 -6.61
C LEU A 16 -15.00 0.69 -7.80
N GLY A 17 -15.97 1.49 -8.26
CA GLY A 17 -16.81 1.16 -9.42
C GLY A 17 -17.84 0.05 -9.18
N PHE A 18 -18.36 -0.04 -7.95
CA PHE A 18 -19.46 -0.93 -7.59
C PHE A 18 -20.68 -0.12 -7.13
N ASP A 19 -21.82 -0.33 -7.77
CA ASP A 19 -23.09 0.34 -7.42
C ASP A 19 -23.79 -0.31 -6.21
N ALA A 20 -23.44 -1.56 -5.90
CA ALA A 20 -23.95 -2.32 -4.76
C ALA A 20 -22.88 -3.29 -4.24
N PRO A 21 -22.98 -3.77 -2.98
CA PRO A 21 -22.06 -4.76 -2.42
C PRO A 21 -22.00 -6.04 -3.27
N PRO A 22 -20.83 -6.38 -3.87
CA PRO A 22 -20.67 -7.63 -4.61
C PRO A 22 -20.56 -8.84 -3.67
N ALA A 23 -20.85 -10.04 -4.18
CA ALA A 23 -20.69 -11.28 -3.42
C ALA A 23 -19.21 -11.58 -3.10
N PRO A 24 -18.87 -12.21 -1.96
CA PRO A 24 -17.49 -12.46 -1.54
C PRO A 24 -16.87 -13.64 -2.29
N THR A 25 -16.54 -13.44 -3.57
CA THR A 25 -15.91 -14.44 -4.44
C THR A 25 -14.44 -14.09 -4.71
N LEU A 26 -13.65 -15.06 -5.20
CA LEU A 26 -12.27 -14.80 -5.64
C LEU A 26 -12.21 -13.75 -6.76
N GLU A 27 -13.18 -13.76 -7.68
CA GLU A 27 -13.25 -12.75 -8.75
C GLU A 27 -13.50 -11.36 -8.18
N THR A 28 -14.42 -11.24 -7.23
CA THR A 28 -14.66 -9.99 -6.49
C THR A 28 -13.39 -9.52 -5.79
N LEU A 29 -12.67 -10.41 -5.09
CA LEU A 29 -11.43 -10.06 -4.39
C LEU A 29 -10.35 -9.52 -5.35
N ARG A 30 -10.19 -10.15 -6.52
CA ARG A 30 -9.28 -9.68 -7.58
C ARG A 30 -9.66 -8.28 -8.06
N GLN A 31 -10.94 -8.06 -8.37
CA GLN A 31 -11.41 -6.76 -8.84
C GLN A 31 -11.25 -5.67 -7.79
N LEU A 32 -11.60 -5.97 -6.54
CA LEU A 32 -11.45 -5.04 -5.42
C LEU A 32 -9.99 -4.62 -5.23
N GLN A 33 -9.05 -5.57 -5.16
CA GLN A 33 -7.62 -5.25 -4.95
C GLN A 33 -7.03 -4.46 -6.13
N LEU A 34 -7.30 -4.89 -7.37
CA LEU A 34 -6.85 -4.19 -8.57
C LEU A 34 -7.35 -2.75 -8.60
N ARG A 35 -8.66 -2.55 -8.41
CA ARG A 35 -9.27 -1.21 -8.43
C ARG A 35 -8.83 -0.35 -7.25
N HIS A 36 -8.59 -0.95 -6.08
CA HIS A 36 -8.14 -0.21 -4.90
C HIS A 36 -6.76 0.41 -5.11
N THR A 37 -5.79 -0.39 -5.56
CA THR A 37 -4.43 0.11 -5.84
C THR A 37 -4.39 1.17 -6.95
N GLY A 38 -5.38 1.17 -7.84
CA GLY A 38 -5.54 2.18 -8.89
C GLY A 38 -6.38 3.39 -8.49
N ALA A 39 -7.25 3.28 -7.50
CA ALA A 39 -8.11 4.37 -7.03
C ALA A 39 -7.45 5.23 -5.94
N PHE A 40 -6.72 4.59 -5.02
CA PHE A 40 -6.13 5.23 -3.86
C PHE A 40 -4.61 5.13 -3.89
N ALA A 41 -3.94 6.27 -3.88
CA ALA A 41 -2.49 6.31 -3.92
C ALA A 41 -1.88 5.86 -2.60
N PHE A 42 -0.75 5.16 -2.68
CA PHE A 42 0.17 5.05 -1.56
C PHE A 42 0.89 6.39 -1.39
N GLU A 43 0.93 6.96 -0.18
CA GLU A 43 1.65 8.20 0.12
C GLU A 43 1.94 8.39 1.61
N ASN A 44 2.90 9.26 1.94
CA ASN A 44 3.33 9.54 3.31
C ASN A 44 3.38 11.05 3.67
N LEU A 45 2.56 11.89 3.05
CA LEU A 45 2.56 13.34 3.29
C LEU A 45 2.21 13.71 4.73
N THR A 46 1.32 12.96 5.39
CA THR A 46 0.98 13.18 6.82
C THR A 46 2.19 12.98 7.73
N THR A 47 3.02 11.99 7.43
CA THR A 47 4.29 11.79 8.14
C THR A 47 5.23 12.96 7.92
N LEU A 48 5.33 13.44 6.68
CA LEU A 48 6.23 14.56 6.33
C LEU A 48 5.75 15.92 6.83
N SER A 49 4.45 16.10 7.10
CA SER A 49 3.92 17.30 7.76
C SER A 49 4.17 17.30 9.27
N GLY A 50 4.65 16.20 9.85
CA GLY A 50 4.83 16.03 11.29
C GLY A 50 3.51 15.83 12.05
N GLU A 51 2.42 15.56 11.33
CA GLU A 51 1.13 15.26 11.91
C GLU A 51 1.06 13.79 12.36
N SER A 52 0.14 13.50 13.29
CA SER A 52 -0.10 12.11 13.71
C SER A 52 -0.82 11.34 12.60
N VAL A 53 -0.28 10.17 12.24
CA VAL A 53 -0.95 9.25 11.31
C VAL A 53 -1.97 8.43 12.11
N LEU A 54 -3.24 8.84 12.03
CA LEU A 54 -4.37 8.16 12.67
C LEU A 54 -4.81 6.97 11.82
N ILE A 55 -4.94 5.80 12.45
CA ILE A 55 -5.26 4.54 11.76
C ILE A 55 -6.63 3.96 12.16
N ASP A 56 -7.46 4.73 12.86
CA ASP A 56 -8.87 4.39 13.08
C ASP A 56 -9.71 4.62 11.81
N LEU A 57 -10.75 3.81 11.62
CA LEU A 57 -11.57 3.86 10.40
C LEU A 57 -12.20 5.24 10.13
N PRO A 58 -12.79 5.95 11.10
CA PRO A 58 -13.33 7.29 10.84
C PRO A 58 -12.30 8.27 10.27
N SER A 59 -11.10 8.30 10.85
CA SER A 59 -10.01 9.16 10.37
C SER A 59 -9.53 8.75 8.97
N ILE A 60 -9.40 7.45 8.71
CA ILE A 60 -8.98 6.94 7.39
C ILE A 60 -10.06 7.22 6.34
N GLU A 61 -11.34 7.00 6.64
CA GLU A 61 -12.46 7.29 5.72
C GLU A 61 -12.48 8.78 5.35
N GLN A 62 -12.36 9.68 6.33
CA GLN A 62 -12.27 11.12 6.07
C GLN A 62 -11.12 11.45 5.11
N LYS A 63 -9.91 11.00 5.45
CA LYS A 63 -8.70 11.27 4.66
C LYS A 63 -8.80 10.72 3.23
N VAL A 64 -9.12 9.43 3.11
CA VAL A 64 -9.03 8.71 1.84
C VAL A 64 -10.24 8.96 0.94
N LEU A 65 -11.46 9.01 1.49
CA LEU A 65 -12.68 9.12 0.70
C LEU A 65 -13.09 10.58 0.44
N PHE A 66 -12.79 11.51 1.35
CA PHE A 66 -13.29 12.90 1.24
C PHE A 66 -12.18 13.92 0.96
N ASP A 67 -11.02 13.81 1.60
CA ASP A 67 -9.97 14.82 1.47
C ASP A 67 -9.17 14.71 0.16
N GLY A 68 -9.38 13.63 -0.60
CA GLY A 68 -8.64 13.38 -1.85
C GLY A 68 -7.19 12.99 -1.59
N ARG A 69 -6.94 12.32 -0.46
CA ARG A 69 -5.63 11.82 -0.05
C ARG A 69 -5.54 10.30 -0.24
N GLY A 70 -4.33 9.79 -0.06
CA GLY A 70 -4.06 8.37 0.01
C GLY A 70 -3.73 7.95 1.43
N GLY A 71 -2.80 7.01 1.56
CA GLY A 71 -2.19 6.63 2.82
C GLY A 71 -1.12 5.59 2.62
N TYR A 72 -0.49 5.12 3.68
CA TYR A 72 0.45 3.98 3.60
C TYR A 72 -0.18 2.67 4.08
N CYS A 73 0.63 1.62 4.25
CA CYS A 73 0.16 0.25 4.51
C CYS A 73 -0.83 0.14 5.67
N TYR A 74 -0.62 0.85 6.78
CA TYR A 74 -1.53 0.79 7.94
C TYR A 74 -2.89 1.41 7.67
N GLU A 75 -2.99 2.41 6.80
CA GLU A 75 -4.25 3.07 6.47
C GLU A 75 -4.98 2.31 5.37
N LEU A 76 -4.29 2.04 4.26
CA LEU A 76 -4.89 1.41 3.07
C LEU A 76 -5.30 -0.05 3.34
N ASN A 77 -4.46 -0.84 4.00
CA ASN A 77 -4.82 -2.23 4.32
C ASN A 77 -5.82 -2.32 5.47
N ASN A 78 -5.96 -1.31 6.34
CA ASN A 78 -7.04 -1.28 7.33
C ASN A 78 -8.39 -1.01 6.68
N LEU A 79 -8.46 0.03 5.85
CA LEU A 79 -9.65 0.38 5.12
C LEU A 79 -10.12 -0.79 4.25
N PHE A 80 -9.18 -1.44 3.55
CA PHE A 80 -9.48 -2.59 2.71
C PHE A 80 -9.93 -3.83 3.51
N LEU A 81 -9.26 -4.13 4.64
CA LEU A 81 -9.69 -5.23 5.51
C LEU A 81 -11.13 -5.03 6.00
N ALA A 82 -11.47 -3.82 6.44
CA ALA A 82 -12.82 -3.51 6.90
C ALA A 82 -13.86 -3.69 5.76
N LEU A 83 -13.52 -3.30 4.53
CA LEU A 83 -14.38 -3.57 3.36
C LEU A 83 -14.57 -5.07 3.11
N LEU A 84 -13.50 -5.85 3.15
CA LEU A 84 -13.60 -7.30 2.96
C LEU A 84 -14.52 -7.93 4.02
N GLN A 85 -14.38 -7.53 5.28
CA GLN A 85 -15.22 -8.04 6.37
C GLN A 85 -16.69 -7.62 6.23
N GLU A 86 -16.97 -6.37 5.84
CA GLU A 86 -18.34 -5.91 5.56
C GLU A 86 -18.99 -6.64 4.36
N LEU A 87 -18.18 -7.06 3.38
CA LEU A 87 -18.64 -7.87 2.24
C LEU A 87 -18.76 -9.37 2.58
N GLY A 88 -18.41 -9.78 3.80
CA GLY A 88 -18.55 -11.16 4.28
C GLY A 88 -17.40 -12.09 3.92
N PHE A 89 -16.23 -11.57 3.53
CA PHE A 89 -15.02 -12.39 3.41
C PHE A 89 -14.52 -12.82 4.81
N ASP A 90 -14.08 -14.06 4.95
CA ASP A 90 -13.29 -14.49 6.11
C ASP A 90 -11.87 -13.91 5.97
N ALA A 91 -11.67 -12.73 6.56
CA ALA A 91 -10.45 -11.96 6.42
C ALA A 91 -9.95 -11.46 7.78
N ARG A 92 -8.63 -11.51 7.97
CA ARG A 92 -7.95 -10.94 9.14
C ARG A 92 -6.63 -10.31 8.76
N GLY A 93 -6.21 -9.32 9.54
CA GLY A 93 -4.91 -8.68 9.33
C GLY A 93 -3.74 -9.54 9.84
N ILE A 94 -2.59 -9.34 9.21
CA ILE A 94 -1.27 -9.88 9.57
C ILE A 94 -0.20 -8.81 9.38
N THR A 95 1.03 -9.05 9.85
CA THR A 95 2.16 -8.12 9.67
C THR A 95 3.35 -8.79 8.99
N GLY A 96 4.23 -7.97 8.42
CA GLY A 96 5.43 -8.42 7.73
C GLY A 96 6.62 -7.49 7.93
N ARG A 97 7.81 -8.02 7.62
CA ARG A 97 9.11 -7.37 7.65
C ARG A 97 9.49 -6.97 6.23
N VAL A 98 9.61 -5.68 5.96
CA VAL A 98 10.01 -5.21 4.62
C VAL A 98 11.50 -5.47 4.42
N VAL A 99 11.84 -6.29 3.43
CA VAL A 99 13.22 -6.63 3.07
C VAL A 99 13.60 -6.13 1.68
N MET A 100 12.68 -5.46 0.98
CA MET A 100 12.96 -4.84 -0.31
C MET A 100 14.13 -3.85 -0.20
N GLY A 101 15.16 -4.07 -1.02
CA GLY A 101 16.38 -3.26 -1.03
C GLY A 101 17.37 -3.57 0.10
N GLN A 102 17.10 -4.59 0.93
CA GLN A 102 18.03 -5.10 1.93
C GLN A 102 18.82 -6.29 1.38
N PRO A 103 19.99 -6.63 1.97
CA PRO A 103 20.69 -7.87 1.66
C PRO A 103 19.80 -9.11 1.89
N GLU A 104 20.00 -10.16 1.09
CA GLU A 104 19.32 -11.44 1.28
C GLU A 104 19.59 -11.99 2.69
N GLY A 105 18.55 -12.49 3.37
CA GLY A 105 18.63 -12.93 4.77
C GLY A 105 18.53 -11.83 5.83
N ALA A 106 18.28 -10.57 5.44
CA ALA A 106 18.05 -9.49 6.39
C ALA A 106 16.79 -9.71 7.25
N TRP A 107 16.87 -9.29 8.52
CA TRP A 107 15.78 -9.41 9.50
C TRP A 107 15.33 -8.03 10.01
N THR A 108 14.50 -7.34 9.24
CA THR A 108 14.04 -5.99 9.57
C THR A 108 12.86 -6.00 10.56
N ALA A 109 12.48 -4.83 11.07
CA ALA A 109 11.31 -4.69 11.94
C ALA A 109 10.01 -5.08 11.21
N ARG A 110 9.00 -5.55 11.96
CA ARG A 110 7.65 -5.82 11.44
C ARG A 110 6.91 -4.49 11.25
N THR A 111 7.10 -3.87 10.10
CA THR A 111 6.61 -2.52 9.79
C THR A 111 5.60 -2.48 8.65
N HIS A 112 5.21 -3.64 8.11
CA HIS A 112 4.21 -3.75 7.05
C HIS A 112 2.95 -4.43 7.55
N ARG A 113 1.79 -3.96 7.09
CA ARG A 113 0.46 -4.56 7.33
C ARG A 113 -0.08 -5.09 6.02
N LEU A 114 -0.69 -6.27 6.05
CA LEU A 114 -1.43 -6.89 4.96
C LEU A 114 -2.55 -7.78 5.54
N SER A 115 -3.31 -8.49 4.70
CA SER A 115 -4.40 -9.36 5.17
C SER A 115 -4.31 -10.78 4.62
N LEU A 116 -4.77 -11.72 5.44
CA LEU A 116 -5.05 -13.11 5.06
C LEU A 116 -6.55 -13.25 4.80
N VAL A 117 -6.92 -13.92 3.71
CA VAL A 117 -8.30 -14.22 3.35
C VAL A 117 -8.45 -15.73 3.14
N THR A 118 -9.49 -16.33 3.71
CA THR A 118 -9.86 -17.73 3.46
C THR A 118 -11.09 -17.79 2.57
N LEU A 119 -10.99 -18.46 1.43
CA LEU A 119 -12.09 -18.69 0.50
C LEU A 119 -12.15 -20.17 0.15
N ASP A 120 -13.27 -20.83 0.44
CA ASP A 120 -13.48 -22.26 0.16
C ASP A 120 -12.35 -23.17 0.67
N GLY A 121 -11.77 -22.82 1.83
CA GLY A 121 -10.64 -23.54 2.45
C GLY A 121 -9.26 -23.22 1.87
N VAL A 122 -9.17 -22.29 0.92
CA VAL A 122 -7.90 -21.82 0.33
C VAL A 122 -7.49 -20.49 0.94
N HIS A 123 -6.22 -20.40 1.35
CA HIS A 123 -5.65 -19.17 1.89
C HIS A 123 -5.07 -18.28 0.79
N TYR A 124 -5.41 -17.00 0.85
CA TYR A 124 -4.86 -15.95 0.02
C TYR A 124 -4.26 -14.86 0.90
N ILE A 125 -3.15 -14.26 0.47
CA ILE A 125 -2.77 -12.93 0.95
C ILE A 125 -3.36 -11.86 0.03
N THR A 126 -3.75 -10.74 0.62
CA THR A 126 -4.12 -9.52 -0.09
C THR A 126 -3.41 -8.33 0.51
N ASP A 127 -2.98 -7.42 -0.36
CA ASP A 127 -2.24 -6.22 0.01
C ASP A 127 -2.53 -5.11 -1.01
N VAL A 128 -3.00 -3.97 -0.50
CA VAL A 128 -3.29 -2.76 -1.28
C VAL A 128 -2.40 -1.57 -0.86
N GLY A 129 -1.38 -1.81 -0.04
CA GLY A 129 -0.66 -0.77 0.69
C GLY A 129 0.86 -0.90 0.75
N PHE A 130 1.50 -1.81 0.00
CA PHE A 130 2.96 -1.95 0.02
C PHE A 130 3.75 -0.79 -0.60
N GLY A 131 3.14 -0.04 -1.52
CA GLY A 131 3.78 1.05 -2.27
C GLY A 131 4.10 0.66 -3.72
N GLY A 132 5.29 1.01 -4.21
CA GLY A 132 5.64 0.92 -5.64
C GLY A 132 5.44 -0.46 -6.28
N MET A 133 5.72 -1.53 -5.52
CA MET A 133 5.60 -2.93 -5.97
C MET A 133 4.42 -3.66 -5.32
N VAL A 134 3.34 -2.95 -4.98
CA VAL A 134 2.13 -3.57 -4.41
C VAL A 134 1.55 -4.63 -5.36
N PRO A 135 1.22 -5.85 -4.88
CA PRO A 135 0.51 -6.84 -5.69
C PRO A 135 -0.84 -6.30 -6.14
N THR A 136 -1.21 -6.55 -7.40
CA THR A 136 -2.49 -6.08 -7.97
C THR A 136 -3.54 -7.18 -8.10
N ALA A 137 -3.30 -8.31 -7.43
CA ALA A 137 -4.22 -9.42 -7.27
C ALA A 137 -3.93 -10.17 -5.96
N PRO A 138 -4.93 -10.87 -5.38
CA PRO A 138 -4.71 -11.77 -4.26
C PRO A 138 -3.83 -12.93 -4.70
N LEU A 139 -2.93 -13.36 -3.82
CA LEU A 139 -1.97 -14.43 -4.09
C LEU A 139 -2.27 -15.63 -3.19
N ILE A 140 -2.33 -16.83 -3.77
CA ILE A 140 -2.48 -18.09 -3.04
C ILE A 140 -1.25 -18.28 -2.16
N LEU A 141 -1.47 -18.51 -0.86
CA LEU A 141 -0.42 -18.61 0.14
C LEU A 141 0.33 -19.96 0.09
N ASP A 142 -0.43 -21.05 0.02
CA ASP A 142 0.09 -22.41 0.21
C ASP A 142 0.63 -23.05 -1.08
N THR A 143 1.34 -22.26 -1.89
CA THR A 143 2.01 -22.70 -3.12
C THR A 143 3.26 -21.87 -3.40
N ASP A 144 4.31 -22.52 -3.91
CA ASP A 144 5.55 -21.90 -4.38
C ASP A 144 5.53 -21.56 -5.89
N ALA A 145 4.42 -21.86 -6.57
CA ALA A 145 4.25 -21.57 -7.98
C ALA A 145 4.31 -20.07 -8.26
N GLU A 146 4.82 -19.73 -9.45
CA GLU A 146 4.67 -18.39 -10.00
C GLU A 146 3.18 -18.08 -10.23
N GLN A 147 2.77 -16.87 -9.81
CA GLN A 147 1.40 -16.38 -9.88
C GLN A 147 1.38 -15.10 -10.72
N LEU A 148 0.72 -15.16 -11.86
CA LEU A 148 0.51 -14.01 -12.72
C LEU A 148 -0.48 -13.04 -12.07
N THR A 149 -0.19 -11.75 -12.17
CA THR A 149 -1.09 -10.67 -11.78
C THR A 149 -1.34 -9.77 -12.99
N PRO A 150 -2.25 -8.79 -12.92
CA PRO A 150 -2.36 -7.75 -13.95
C PRO A 150 -1.06 -6.95 -14.20
N HIS A 151 -0.07 -7.06 -13.30
CA HIS A 151 1.26 -6.47 -13.43
C HIS A 151 2.33 -7.57 -13.36
N GLU A 152 3.38 -7.39 -12.57
CA GLU A 152 4.49 -8.35 -12.47
C GLU A 152 4.00 -9.69 -11.88
N PRO A 153 4.65 -10.81 -12.26
CA PRO A 153 4.49 -12.08 -11.57
C PRO A 153 5.03 -12.01 -10.14
N TYR A 154 4.34 -12.70 -9.24
CA TYR A 154 4.77 -12.88 -7.85
C TYR A 154 4.88 -14.36 -7.52
N ARG A 155 5.63 -14.69 -6.47
CA ARG A 155 5.61 -16.02 -5.85
C ARG A 155 5.82 -15.90 -4.36
N ILE A 156 5.31 -16.88 -3.62
CA ILE A 156 5.47 -16.95 -2.18
C ILE A 156 6.35 -18.16 -1.87
N GLU A 157 7.50 -17.90 -1.26
CA GLU A 157 8.44 -18.93 -0.86
C GLU A 157 8.30 -19.24 0.63
N ARG A 158 8.58 -20.48 1.01
CA ARG A 158 8.73 -20.84 2.43
C ARG A 158 9.97 -20.15 2.99
N HIS A 159 9.81 -19.55 4.16
CA HIS A 159 10.87 -18.97 4.97
C HIS A 159 10.92 -19.72 6.32
N GLU A 160 12.06 -19.76 7.02
CA GLU A 160 12.22 -20.45 8.31
C GLU A 160 11.09 -20.10 9.30
N ASP A 161 10.81 -18.82 9.50
CA ASP A 161 9.71 -18.35 10.35
C ASP A 161 8.41 -17.98 9.60
N GLY A 162 8.18 -18.49 8.38
CA GLY A 162 6.93 -18.22 7.66
C GLY A 162 7.07 -18.23 6.15
N TYR A 163 6.95 -17.06 5.53
CA TYR A 163 6.87 -16.88 4.08
C TYR A 163 7.64 -15.65 3.62
N THR A 164 8.16 -15.69 2.40
CA THR A 164 8.72 -14.54 1.70
C THR A 164 7.93 -14.29 0.43
N LEU A 165 7.35 -13.10 0.29
CA LEU A 165 6.82 -12.66 -1.00
C LEU A 165 7.98 -12.18 -1.88
N ARG A 166 8.05 -12.68 -3.12
CA ARG A 166 8.94 -12.16 -4.16
C ARG A 166 8.16 -11.66 -5.37
N ALA A 167 8.70 -10.64 -6.02
CA ALA A 167 8.23 -10.14 -7.31
C ALA A 167 9.29 -10.41 -8.39
N ASN A 168 8.87 -10.77 -9.60
CA ASN A 168 9.76 -10.89 -10.75
C ASN A 168 9.91 -9.53 -11.42
N VAL A 169 11.10 -8.93 -11.32
CA VAL A 169 11.41 -7.62 -11.90
C VAL A 169 12.60 -7.78 -12.83
N GLY A 170 12.37 -7.60 -14.13
CA GLY A 170 13.43 -7.72 -15.14
C GLY A 170 14.04 -9.13 -15.22
N GLY A 171 13.28 -10.18 -14.91
CA GLY A 171 13.76 -11.57 -14.88
C GLY A 171 14.38 -11.99 -13.55
N GLU A 172 14.49 -11.08 -12.58
CA GLU A 172 15.05 -11.35 -11.25
C GLU A 172 13.96 -11.42 -10.18
N TRP A 173 14.00 -12.46 -9.35
CA TRP A 173 13.11 -12.60 -8.21
C TRP A 173 13.60 -11.80 -7.01
N ARG A 174 12.97 -10.66 -6.76
CA ARG A 174 13.35 -9.73 -5.70
C ARG A 174 12.49 -9.94 -4.44
N PRO A 175 13.08 -10.05 -3.24
CA PRO A 175 12.32 -10.20 -2.01
C PRO A 175 11.65 -8.89 -1.61
N MET A 176 10.35 -8.96 -1.32
CA MET A 176 9.53 -7.80 -0.96
C MET A 176 9.41 -7.69 0.57
N TYR A 177 8.80 -8.71 1.18
CA TYR A 177 8.62 -8.79 2.62
C TYR A 177 8.51 -10.25 3.09
N ILE A 178 8.92 -10.46 4.34
CA ILE A 178 8.79 -11.71 5.08
C ILE A 178 7.60 -11.59 6.03
N PHE A 179 6.75 -12.61 6.12
CA PHE A 179 5.58 -12.58 6.99
C PHE A 179 5.26 -13.97 7.53
N ASP A 180 4.47 -14.00 8.60
CA ASP A 180 3.93 -15.20 9.19
C ASP A 180 2.42 -15.03 9.40
N LEU A 181 1.79 -16.04 10.01
CA LEU A 181 0.35 -16.03 10.26
C LEU A 181 0.00 -15.63 11.69
N GLN A 182 0.94 -15.04 12.43
CA GLN A 182 0.74 -14.63 13.81
C GLN A 182 -0.48 -13.70 13.90
N ARG A 183 -1.37 -14.00 14.85
CA ARG A 183 -2.51 -13.14 15.17
C ARG A 183 -2.00 -11.76 15.58
N GLN A 184 -2.63 -10.72 15.04
CA GLN A 184 -2.36 -9.33 15.37
C GLN A 184 -3.63 -8.72 15.97
N GLU A 185 -3.44 -7.74 16.83
CA GLU A 185 -4.49 -6.90 17.39
C GLU A 185 -4.24 -5.42 17.03
N ASP A 186 -5.24 -4.55 17.22
CA ASP A 186 -5.17 -3.13 16.85
C ASP A 186 -3.94 -2.40 17.45
N ILE A 187 -3.53 -2.81 18.65
CA ILE A 187 -2.36 -2.25 19.33
C ILE A 187 -1.05 -2.58 18.60
N ASP A 188 -0.93 -3.75 17.97
CA ASP A 188 0.27 -4.15 17.24
C ASP A 188 0.48 -3.25 16.01
N TYR A 189 -0.63 -2.92 15.31
CA TYR A 189 -0.60 -1.95 14.22
C TYR A 189 -0.28 -0.54 14.71
N THR A 190 -0.79 -0.15 15.88
CA THR A 190 -0.52 1.17 16.48
C THR A 190 0.97 1.33 16.80
N VAL A 191 1.61 0.31 17.38
CA VAL A 191 3.04 0.32 17.68
C VAL A 191 3.88 0.39 16.40
N GLY A 192 3.54 -0.43 15.39
CA GLY A 192 4.21 -0.39 14.09
C GLY A 192 4.05 0.97 13.39
N ASN A 193 2.83 1.51 13.35
CA ASN A 193 2.49 2.83 12.82
C ASN A 193 3.29 3.95 13.51
N TRP A 194 3.39 3.92 14.84
CA TRP A 194 4.14 4.94 15.58
C TRP A 194 5.62 4.94 15.19
N TYR A 195 6.27 3.77 15.10
CA TYR A 195 7.65 3.69 14.64
C TYR A 195 7.78 4.25 13.21
N VAL A 196 6.94 3.79 12.28
CA VAL A 196 7.06 4.19 10.87
C VAL A 196 6.78 5.69 10.69
N SER A 197 5.79 6.26 11.37
CA SER A 197 5.39 7.66 11.21
C SER A 197 6.21 8.66 12.04
N THR A 198 6.93 8.24 13.08
CA THR A 198 7.59 9.22 13.98
C THR A 198 9.06 8.96 14.23
N HIS A 199 9.55 7.73 14.09
CA HIS A 199 10.91 7.41 14.49
C HIS A 199 11.93 8.14 13.58
N PRO A 200 12.98 8.78 14.13
CA PRO A 200 13.97 9.53 13.33
C PRO A 200 14.70 8.68 12.28
N GLU A 201 14.83 7.39 12.52
CA GLU A 201 15.46 6.44 11.58
C GLU A 201 14.49 5.85 10.56
N SER A 202 13.18 6.09 10.69
CA SER A 202 12.23 5.68 9.66
C SER A 202 12.57 6.37 8.33
N SER A 203 12.43 5.64 7.22
CA SER A 203 12.56 6.24 5.89
C SER A 203 11.38 7.18 5.59
N PHE A 204 10.21 6.91 6.16
CA PHE A 204 8.98 7.66 5.93
C PHE A 204 9.04 9.09 6.49
N THR A 205 9.89 9.37 7.48
CA THR A 205 10.10 10.72 8.04
C THR A 205 11.15 11.52 7.24
N ARG A 206 11.89 10.86 6.34
CA ARG A 206 13.06 11.42 5.65
C ARG A 206 12.93 11.43 4.13
N GLN A 207 11.93 10.76 3.57
CA GLN A 207 11.74 10.61 2.12
C GLN A 207 10.26 10.74 1.78
N LEU A 208 9.96 11.37 0.66
CA LEU A 208 8.64 11.32 0.04
C LEU A 208 8.53 10.02 -0.75
N MET A 209 7.51 9.22 -0.46
CA MET A 209 7.23 7.99 -1.16
C MET A 209 5.79 8.02 -1.63
N VAL A 210 5.58 7.96 -2.95
CA VAL A 210 4.24 7.92 -3.54
C VAL A 210 4.20 6.85 -4.62
N ALA A 211 3.12 6.08 -4.66
CA ALA A 211 2.88 5.11 -5.70
C ALA A 211 1.40 4.99 -6.05
N ARG A 212 1.12 4.64 -7.30
CA ARG A 212 -0.23 4.33 -7.78
C ARG A 212 -0.12 3.41 -8.99
N THR A 213 -1.07 2.49 -9.12
CA THR A 213 -1.18 1.60 -10.28
C THR A 213 -2.26 2.09 -11.24
N GLY A 214 -2.29 1.53 -12.43
CA GLY A 214 -3.40 1.67 -13.36
C GLY A 214 -3.37 0.56 -14.39
N ASP A 215 -3.95 0.80 -15.56
CA ASP A 215 -4.03 -0.22 -16.60
C ASP A 215 -2.66 -0.49 -17.25
N GLY A 216 -1.99 -1.55 -16.77
CA GLY A 216 -0.67 -1.99 -17.23
C GLY A 216 0.48 -1.03 -16.88
N TRP A 217 0.28 -0.11 -15.93
CA TRP A 217 1.31 0.83 -15.50
C TRP A 217 1.40 0.99 -13.98
N ARG A 218 2.62 1.28 -13.52
CA ARG A 218 2.91 1.73 -12.16
C ARG A 218 3.58 3.09 -12.21
N ARG A 219 3.06 4.03 -11.43
CA ARG A 219 3.69 5.33 -11.19
C ARG A 219 4.34 5.30 -9.82
N THR A 220 5.56 5.78 -9.74
CA THR A 220 6.26 5.99 -8.46
C THR A 220 6.88 7.36 -8.43
N LEU A 221 6.94 7.94 -7.25
CA LEU A 221 7.64 9.17 -6.96
C LEU A 221 8.41 8.97 -5.66
N ASN A 222 9.73 9.01 -5.75
CA ASN A 222 10.62 8.99 -4.60
C ASN A 222 11.35 10.33 -4.56
N ASN A 223 11.03 11.16 -3.56
CA ASN A 223 11.48 12.54 -3.50
C ASN A 223 11.15 13.28 -4.82
N GLY A 224 12.16 13.75 -5.55
CA GLY A 224 12.00 14.39 -6.85
C GLY A 224 11.98 13.43 -8.04
N SER A 225 12.24 12.13 -7.84
CA SER A 225 12.36 11.16 -8.94
C SER A 225 11.01 10.54 -9.27
N PHE A 226 10.38 11.02 -10.33
CA PHE A 226 9.16 10.45 -10.88
C PHE A 226 9.49 9.38 -11.91
N ALA A 227 8.78 8.26 -11.86
CA ALA A 227 8.93 7.16 -12.80
C ALA A 227 7.57 6.57 -13.20
N ILE A 228 7.45 6.18 -14.47
CA ILE A 228 6.37 5.36 -15.00
C ILE A 228 6.98 4.03 -15.47
N HIS A 229 6.48 2.92 -14.94
CA HIS A 229 6.82 1.59 -15.39
C HIS A 229 5.63 0.98 -16.13
N ARG A 230 5.89 0.32 -17.25
CA ARG A 230 4.93 -0.48 -18.01
C ARG A 230 5.53 -1.86 -18.22
N LEU A 231 4.70 -2.90 -18.09
CA LEU A 231 5.16 -4.28 -18.20
C LEU A 231 5.81 -4.50 -19.59
N GLY A 232 7.01 -5.08 -19.60
CA GLY A 232 7.75 -5.37 -20.84
C GLY A 232 8.47 -4.17 -21.46
N HIS A 233 8.42 -2.98 -20.83
CA HIS A 233 9.11 -1.78 -21.29
C HIS A 233 10.11 -1.26 -20.25
N GLU A 234 11.12 -0.52 -20.71
CA GLU A 234 11.98 0.22 -19.81
C GLU A 234 11.18 1.29 -19.04
N SER A 235 11.55 1.55 -17.79
CA SER A 235 10.92 2.60 -17.00
C SER A 235 11.30 3.98 -17.51
N GLU A 236 10.30 4.80 -17.81
CA GLU A 236 10.47 6.23 -18.08
C GLU A 236 10.69 6.97 -16.77
N ARG A 237 11.76 7.77 -16.67
CA ARG A 237 12.12 8.50 -15.45
C ARG A 237 12.41 9.96 -15.75
N ARG A 238 11.98 10.84 -14.85
CA ARG A 238 12.33 12.26 -14.88
C ARG A 238 12.46 12.83 -13.47
N GLN A 239 13.28 13.85 -13.33
CA GLN A 239 13.39 14.62 -12.10
C GLN A 239 12.39 15.78 -12.11
N VAL A 240 11.75 16.00 -10.96
CA VAL A 240 10.92 17.17 -10.70
C VAL A 240 11.81 18.36 -10.37
N ALA A 241 11.59 19.49 -11.03
CA ALA A 241 12.48 20.65 -10.95
C ALA A 241 12.23 21.54 -9.71
N ASN A 242 10.98 21.64 -9.25
CA ASN A 242 10.60 22.49 -8.12
C ASN A 242 9.31 22.02 -7.44
N VAL A 243 8.99 22.60 -6.28
CA VAL A 243 7.83 22.16 -5.47
C VAL A 243 6.50 22.43 -6.16
N GLY A 244 6.40 23.46 -7.00
CA GLY A 244 5.19 23.71 -7.78
C GLY A 244 4.92 22.58 -8.77
N GLU A 245 5.96 22.12 -9.47
CA GLU A 245 5.89 20.95 -10.33
C GLU A 245 5.58 19.68 -9.52
N LEU A 246 6.20 19.50 -8.34
CA LEU A 246 5.93 18.36 -7.46
C LEU A 246 4.45 18.26 -7.07
N VAL A 247 3.86 19.38 -6.64
CA VAL A 247 2.43 19.46 -6.30
C VAL A 247 1.57 19.12 -7.52
N GLY A 248 1.95 19.63 -8.71
CA GLY A 248 1.29 19.28 -9.96
C GLY A 248 1.37 17.78 -10.28
N VAL A 249 2.51 17.14 -10.04
CA VAL A 249 2.68 15.68 -10.21
C VAL A 249 1.82 14.90 -9.23
N LEU A 250 1.84 15.26 -7.93
CA LEU A 250 0.99 14.63 -6.91
C LEU A 250 -0.49 14.69 -7.29
N GLN A 251 -0.95 15.84 -7.77
CA GLN A 251 -2.34 16.02 -8.18
C GLN A 251 -2.69 15.27 -9.47
N ASN A 252 -1.92 15.46 -10.54
CA ASN A 252 -2.29 14.97 -11.87
C ASN A 252 -1.97 13.49 -12.07
N GLU A 253 -0.84 13.02 -11.55
CA GLU A 253 -0.34 11.66 -11.78
C GLU A 253 -0.83 10.67 -10.72
N PHE A 254 -1.04 11.15 -9.49
CA PHE A 254 -1.42 10.33 -8.35
C PHE A 254 -2.83 10.63 -7.82
N GLY A 255 -3.47 11.74 -8.21
CA GLY A 255 -4.81 12.10 -7.73
C GLY A 255 -4.81 12.59 -6.28
N ILE A 256 -3.68 13.07 -5.78
CA ILE A 256 -3.51 13.49 -4.39
C ILE A 256 -3.73 15.00 -4.28
N ARG A 257 -4.67 15.41 -3.43
CA ARG A 257 -4.80 16.80 -2.97
C ARG A 257 -3.76 17.07 -1.88
N VAL A 258 -2.77 17.90 -2.19
CA VAL A 258 -1.73 18.28 -1.23
C VAL A 258 -2.31 19.28 -0.21
N PRO A 259 -2.17 19.05 1.10
CA PRO A 259 -2.63 20.01 2.12
C PRO A 259 -1.93 21.37 2.01
N GLU A 260 -2.66 22.44 2.24
CA GLU A 260 -2.09 23.79 2.38
C GLU A 260 -1.41 23.92 3.75
N ASN A 261 -0.13 23.53 3.81
CA ASN A 261 0.69 23.58 5.02
C ASN A 261 2.11 24.07 4.65
N GLU A 262 2.51 25.23 5.19
CA GLU A 262 3.82 25.84 4.88
C GLU A 262 5.00 24.97 5.35
N GLY A 263 4.84 24.28 6.48
CA GLY A 263 5.84 23.33 6.99
C GLY A 263 6.04 22.17 6.03
N LEU A 264 4.94 21.56 5.57
CA LEU A 264 4.98 20.49 4.56
C LEU A 264 5.64 20.98 3.27
N ARG A 265 5.25 22.17 2.76
CA ARG A 265 5.86 22.74 1.55
C ARG A 265 7.37 22.88 1.69
N THR A 266 7.84 23.39 2.82
CA THR A 266 9.28 23.55 3.12
C THR A 266 9.99 22.20 3.15
N VAL A 267 9.38 21.18 3.75
CA VAL A 267 9.92 19.80 3.75
C VAL A 267 10.02 19.26 2.33
N LEU A 268 8.97 19.41 1.52
CA LEU A 268 8.95 18.95 0.13
C LEU A 268 10.00 19.66 -0.72
N GLU A 269 10.16 20.98 -0.57
CA GLU A 269 11.22 21.75 -1.24
C GLU A 269 12.62 21.23 -0.92
N ARG A 270 12.86 20.82 0.33
CA ARG A 270 14.15 20.23 0.73
C ARG A 270 14.36 18.85 0.10
N LEU A 271 13.33 18.01 0.07
CA LEU A 271 13.44 16.62 -0.39
C LEU A 271 13.74 16.50 -1.88
N ILE A 272 13.32 17.45 -2.71
CA ILE A 272 13.55 17.42 -4.15
C ILE A 272 14.84 18.13 -4.61
N ARG A 273 15.60 18.74 -3.68
CA ARG A 273 16.89 19.36 -4.05
C ARG A 273 17.87 18.27 -4.50
N PRO A 274 18.63 18.50 -5.59
CA PRO A 274 19.73 17.62 -5.96
C PRO A 274 20.70 17.49 -4.77
N SER A 275 21.12 16.26 -4.49
CA SER A 275 22.18 15.95 -3.52
C SER A 275 23.51 16.57 -3.90
#